data_AF-A0A7X8ZXL7-F1
#
_entry.id   AF-A0A7X8ZXL7-F1
#
_cell.length_a   1.000
_cell.length_b   1.000
_cell.length_c   1.000
_cell.angle_alpha   90.00
_cell.angle_beta   90.00
_cell.angle_gamma   90.00
#
_symmetry.space_group_name_H-M   'P 1'
#
loop_
_entity.id
_entity.type
_entity.pdbx_description
1 polymer ?
#
loop_
_entity_poly.entity_id
_entity_poly.type
_entity_poly.pdbx_seq_one_letter_code
_entity_poly.pdbx_strand_id
1 'polypeptide(L)' 'MRKTILALLIGLFVSFAYADEGMWMLHLLKQQKLAEMQSMGLKLQDTDIYD' A
#
# COMPACT_ATOMS: atom_id res chain seq x y z
N MET A 1 -30.66 14.65 -5.46
CA MET A 1 -31.15 13.26 -5.27
C MET A 1 -30.36 12.26 -6.10
N ARG A 2 -30.58 12.12 -7.41
CA ARG A 2 -29.93 11.05 -8.21
C ARG A 2 -28.40 11.22 -8.34
N LYS A 3 -27.92 12.45 -8.56
CA LYS A 3 -26.48 12.78 -8.66
C LYS A 3 -25.73 12.66 -7.32
N THR A 4 -26.39 13.01 -6.22
CA THR A 4 -25.82 12.92 -4.86
C THR A 4 -25.68 11.46 -4.42
N ILE A 5 -26.65 10.61 -4.76
CA ILE A 5 -26.57 9.16 -4.52
C ILE A 5 -25.43 8.55 -5.35
N LEU A 6 -25.29 8.95 -6.62
CA LEU A 6 -24.20 8.46 -7.47
C LEU A 6 -22.82 8.86 -6.94
N ALA A 7 -22.65 10.11 -6.50
CA ALA A 7 -21.40 10.58 -5.90
C ALA A 7 -21.06 9.82 -4.61
N LEU A 8 -22.07 9.53 -3.78
CA LEU A 8 -21.88 8.76 -2.54
C LEU A 8 -21.45 7.32 -2.83
N LEU A 9 -22.05 6.68 -3.85
CA LEU A 9 -21.67 5.34 -4.29
C LEU A 9 -20.22 5.31 -4.81
N ILE A 10 -19.83 6.26 -5.67
CA ILE A 10 -18.46 6.35 -6.18
C ILE A 10 -17.46 6.55 -5.04
N GLY A 11 -17.76 7.44 -4.09
CA GLY A 11 -16.92 7.66 -2.91
C GLY A 11 -16.73 6.38 -2.08
N LEU A 12 -17.79 5.57 -1.95
CA LEU A 12 -17.70 4.29 -1.25
C LEU A 12 -16.72 3.33 -1.96
N PHE A 13 -16.80 3.22 -3.30
CA PHE A 13 -15.97 2.30 -4.09
C PHE A 13 -14.48 2.67 -4.11
N VAL A 14 -14.13 3.96 -4.10
CA VAL A 14 -12.71 4.40 -4.07
C VAL A 14 -12.01 3.97 -2.77
N SER A 15 -12.75 3.85 -1.68
CA SER A 15 -12.23 3.42 -0.37
C SER A 15 -11.66 1.99 -0.37
N PHE A 16 -12.04 1.16 -1.35
CA PHE A 16 -11.61 -0.24 -1.46
C PHE A 16 -10.48 -0.46 -2.48
N ALA A 17 -10.04 0.60 -3.17
CA ALA A 17 -8.93 0.50 -4.11
C ALA A 17 -7.60 0.53 -3.35
N TYR A 18 -6.96 -0.63 -3.20
CA TYR A 18 -5.60 -0.77 -2.69
C TYR A 18 -4.73 -1.43 -3.77
N ALA A 19 -3.53 -0.90 -3.98
CA ALA A 19 -2.58 -1.43 -4.96
C ALA A 19 -1.47 -2.20 -4.22
N ASP A 20 -1.41 -3.51 -4.43
CA ASP A 20 -0.36 -4.37 -3.85
C ASP A 20 0.97 -4.23 -4.61
N GLU A 21 0.91 -4.05 -5.93
CA GLU A 21 2.08 -3.86 -6.80
C GLU A 21 2.55 -2.40 -6.84
N GLY A 22 3.87 -2.18 -6.84
CA GLY A 22 4.44 -0.85 -6.93
C GLY A 22 5.96 -0.80 -6.76
N MET A 23 6.55 0.38 -7.00
CA MET A 23 7.94 0.69 -6.68
C MET A 23 8.00 1.51 -5.40
N TRP A 24 8.87 1.10 -4.47
CA TRP A 24 8.93 1.66 -3.12
C TRP A 24 10.21 2.46 -2.92
N MET A 25 10.12 3.55 -2.16
CA MET A 25 11.28 4.35 -1.81
C MET A 25 12.05 3.60 -0.70
N LEU A 26 13.28 3.16 -1.00
CA LEU A 26 14.02 2.25 -0.12
C LEU A 26 14.26 2.81 1.29
N HIS A 27 14.55 4.11 1.41
CA HIS A 27 14.71 4.77 2.71
C HIS A 27 13.42 4.80 3.56
N LEU A 28 12.25 4.52 2.97
CA LEU A 28 10.96 4.40 3.67
C LEU A 28 10.47 2.95 3.77
N LEU A 29 11.24 1.98 3.26
CA LEU A 29 10.79 0.59 3.10
C LEU A 29 10.32 -0.03 4.42
N LYS A 30 11.01 0.29 5.52
CA LYS A 30 10.66 -0.15 6.88
C LYS A 30 9.22 0.21 7.26
N GLN A 31 8.77 1.40 6.87
CA GLN A 31 7.45 1.94 7.20
C GLN A 31 6.37 1.52 6.19
N GLN A 32 6.78 1.09 4.99
CA GLN A 32 5.89 0.83 3.86
C GLN A 32 5.58 -0.66 3.67
N LYS A 33 6.61 -1.46 3.41
CA LYS A 33 6.45 -2.83 2.87
C LYS A 33 7.33 -3.89 3.51
N LEU A 34 8.31 -3.53 4.33
CA LEU A 34 9.25 -4.50 4.88
C LEU A 34 8.55 -5.62 5.66
N ALA A 35 7.56 -5.28 6.51
CA ALA A 35 6.83 -6.27 7.30
C ALA A 35 6.05 -7.27 6.42
N GLU A 36 5.44 -6.79 5.34
CA GLU A 36 4.74 -7.61 4.36
C GLU A 36 5.72 -8.49 3.58
N MET A 37 6.86 -7.94 3.15
CA MET A 37 7.90 -8.73 2.49
C MET A 37 8.46 -9.83 3.41
N GLN A 38 8.64 -9.54 4.70
CA GLN A 38 9.09 -10.53 5.69
C GLN A 38 8.05 -11.64 5.90
N SER A 39 6.76 -11.31 5.93
CA SER A 39 5.70 -12.33 6.00
C SER A 39 5.66 -13.22 4.75
N MET A 40 6.08 -12.68 3.59
CA MET A 40 6.28 -13.43 2.34
C MET A 40 7.61 -14.19 2.25
N GLY A 41 8.49 -14.09 3.26
CA GLY A 41 9.71 -14.87 3.36
C GLY A 41 11.02 -14.10 3.13
N LEU A 42 10.98 -12.77 2.98
CA LEU A 42 12.19 -11.95 2.99
C LEU A 42 12.91 -12.07 4.34
N LYS A 43 14.20 -12.39 4.32
CA LYS A 43 15.02 -12.56 5.54
C LYS A 43 15.94 -11.38 5.85
N LEU A 44 16.04 -10.43 4.92
CA LEU A 44 16.87 -9.23 5.05
C LEU A 44 16.23 -8.22 6.01
N GLN A 45 17.08 -7.45 6.70
CA GLN A 45 16.70 -6.25 7.43
C GLN A 45 16.66 -5.04 6.49
N ASP A 46 16.08 -3.91 6.95
CA ASP A 46 16.05 -2.66 6.18
C ASP A 46 17.46 -2.17 5.81
N THR A 47 18.40 -2.24 6.74
CA THR A 47 19.81 -1.84 6.54
C THR A 47 20.54 -2.70 5.52
N ASP A 48 20.17 -3.99 5.39
CA ASP A 48 20.75 -4.87 4.37
C ASP A 48 20.31 -4.46 2.94
N ILE A 49 19.21 -3.71 2.83
CA ILE A 49 18.62 -3.27 1.57
C ILE A 49 19.05 -1.84 1.24
N TYR A 50 19.07 -0.96 2.25
CA TYR A 50 19.40 0.45 2.10
C TYR A 50 19.84 1.06 3.44
N ASP A 51 21.09 1.49 3.51
CA ASP A 51 21.68 2.25 4.62
C ASP A 51 21.58 3.77 4.42
#